data_AF-A0A959KWI1-F1
#
_entry.id   AF-A0A959KWI1-F1
#
_cell.length_a   1.000
_cell.length_b   1.000
_cell.length_c   1.000
_cell.angle_alpha   90.00
_cell.angle_beta   90.00
_cell.angle_gamma   90.00
#
_symmetry.space_group_name_H-M   'P 1'
#
loop_
_entity.id
_entity.type
_entity.pdbx_description
1 polymer ?
#
loop_
_entity_poly.entity_id
_entity_poly.type
_entity_poly.pdbx_seq_one_letter_code
_entity_poly.pdbx_strand_id
1 'polypeptide(L)'
;TGKVPVCFLASNHTTGGNSGSPVLDANGSLIGLNFDRVWEGTMSDIYYDPSICRNISVDIRYVLFIVDKFAGAGHLVSEMELIR
;
A
#
# COMPACT_ATOMS: atom_id res chain seq x y z
N THR A 1 -19.70 2.68 -8.76
CA THR A 1 -19.78 1.40 -8.04
C THR A 1 -19.30 1.61 -6.60
N GLY A 2 -20.13 1.38 -5.59
CA GLY A 2 -19.80 1.56 -4.17
C GLY A 2 -18.89 0.45 -3.61
N LYS A 3 -17.70 0.26 -4.20
CA LYS A 3 -16.69 -0.70 -3.74
C LYS A 3 -15.58 0.04 -2.98
N VAL A 4 -15.06 -0.57 -1.93
CA VAL A 4 -13.87 -0.10 -1.20
C VAL A 4 -12.69 -0.98 -1.61
N PRO A 5 -11.63 -0.44 -2.23
CA PRO A 5 -10.42 -1.20 -2.53
C PRO A 5 -9.70 -1.55 -1.23
N VAL A 6 -9.07 -2.72 -1.18
CA VAL A 6 -8.41 -3.24 0.03
C VAL A 6 -6.89 -3.22 -0.15
N CYS A 7 -6.39 -3.93 -1.16
CA CYS A 7 -4.98 -4.00 -1.50
C CYS A 7 -4.76 -3.87 -3.01
N PHE A 8 -3.53 -3.60 -3.39
CA PHE A 8 -3.07 -3.62 -4.78
C PHE A 8 -1.66 -4.20 -4.89
N LEU A 9 -1.32 -4.61 -6.12
CA LEU A 9 0.03 -5.05 -6.48
C LEU A 9 0.73 -3.96 -7.27
N ALA A 10 2.05 -3.85 -7.10
CA ALA A 10 2.89 -3.03 -7.95
C ALA A 10 4.20 -3.76 -8.29
N SER A 11 4.93 -3.25 -9.28
CA SER A 11 6.19 -3.81 -9.76
C SER A 11 7.40 -3.17 -9.07
N ASN A 12 7.25 -2.76 -7.81
CA ASN A 12 8.33 -2.21 -7.02
C ASN A 12 9.19 -3.36 -6.49
N HIS A 13 10.52 -3.22 -6.57
CA HIS A 13 11.44 -4.19 -6.01
C HIS A 13 11.58 -3.95 -4.51
N THR A 14 10.99 -4.83 -3.71
CA THR A 14 11.05 -4.79 -2.25
C THR A 14 11.72 -6.05 -1.68
N THR A 15 12.16 -5.95 -0.43
CA THR A 15 12.70 -7.05 0.38
C THR A 15 12.39 -6.82 1.87
N GLY A 16 12.84 -7.72 2.74
CA GLY A 16 12.78 -7.55 4.20
C GLY A 16 13.33 -6.19 4.62
N GLY A 17 12.60 -5.49 5.49
CA GLY A 17 12.86 -4.10 5.86
C GLY A 17 11.98 -3.05 5.16
N ASN A 18 11.25 -3.43 4.09
CA ASN A 18 10.28 -2.54 3.44
C ASN A 18 8.85 -2.62 4.02
N SER A 19 8.63 -3.37 5.10
CA SER A 19 7.34 -3.37 5.79
C SER A 19 7.07 -1.99 6.37
N GLY A 20 5.94 -1.39 6.01
CA GLY A 20 5.59 -0.02 6.39
C GLY A 20 6.11 1.06 5.45
N SER A 21 6.77 0.71 4.33
CA SER A 21 7.22 1.70 3.35
C SER A 21 6.02 2.41 2.69
N PRO A 22 6.06 3.75 2.54
CA PRO A 22 5.02 4.48 1.84
C PRO A 22 5.09 4.22 0.33
N VAL A 23 3.94 3.97 -0.28
CA VAL A 23 3.79 3.94 -1.75
C VAL A 23 3.23 5.29 -2.18
N LEU A 24 3.99 6.00 -3.00
CA LEU A 24 3.65 7.33 -3.48
C LEU A 24 3.20 7.30 -4.94
N ASP A 25 2.27 8.19 -5.30
CA ASP A 25 1.93 8.45 -6.68
C ASP A 25 2.96 9.37 -7.38
N ALA A 26 2.70 9.71 -8.64
CA ALA A 26 3.57 10.56 -9.45
C ALA A 26 3.75 12.00 -8.89
N ASN A 27 2.87 12.45 -8.00
CA ASN A 27 2.92 13.76 -7.35
C ASN A 27 3.48 13.70 -5.93
N GLY A 28 3.91 12.52 -5.47
CA GLY A 28 4.42 12.31 -4.12
C GLY A 28 3.34 12.14 -3.05
N SER A 29 2.07 11.94 -3.43
CA SER A 29 0.99 11.70 -2.46
C SER A 29 0.93 10.24 -2.05
N LEU A 30 0.63 9.97 -0.78
CA LEU A 30 0.54 8.61 -0.24
C LEU A 30 -0.69 7.88 -0.79
N ILE A 31 -0.48 6.75 -1.48
CA ILE A 31 -1.55 5.92 -2.05
C ILE A 31 -1.63 4.52 -1.45
N GLY A 32 -0.59 4.06 -0.76
CA GLY A 32 -0.60 2.77 -0.10
C GLY A 32 0.54 2.56 0.88
N LEU A 33 0.46 1.47 1.61
CA LEU A 33 1.46 1.06 2.59
C LEU A 33 1.91 -0.37 2.26
N ASN A 34 3.20 -0.53 1.94
CA ASN A 34 3.77 -1.82 1.59
C ASN A 34 3.82 -2.73 2.83
N PHE A 35 3.39 -3.99 2.69
CA PHE A 35 3.47 -4.95 3.80
C PHE A 35 4.05 -6.31 3.42
N ASP A 36 4.01 -6.72 2.15
CA ASP A 36 4.48 -8.05 1.75
C ASP A 36 4.90 -8.14 0.27
N ARG A 37 5.25 -9.34 -0.18
CA ARG A 37 5.56 -9.72 -1.57
C ARG A 37 4.78 -10.96 -1.96
N VAL A 38 4.47 -11.09 -3.25
CA VAL A 38 3.84 -12.32 -3.78
C VAL A 38 4.80 -13.50 -3.71
N TRP A 39 4.24 -14.71 -3.61
CA TRP A 39 5.00 -15.96 -3.47
C TRP A 39 6.03 -16.15 -4.58
N GLU A 40 5.63 -15.91 -5.83
CA GLU A 40 6.46 -16.04 -7.03
C GLU A 40 7.66 -15.08 -7.01
N GLY A 41 7.56 -13.97 -6.26
CA GLY A 41 8.60 -12.96 -6.13
C GLY A 41 9.55 -13.18 -4.95
N THR A 42 9.42 -14.27 -4.19
CA THR A 42 10.28 -14.52 -2.99
C THR A 42 11.77 -14.59 -3.32
N MET A 43 12.12 -15.00 -4.55
CA MET A 43 13.51 -15.05 -5.03
C MET A 43 14.12 -13.67 -5.33
N SER A 44 13.36 -12.57 -5.24
CA SER A 44 13.79 -11.22 -5.63
C SER A 44 14.98 -10.68 -4.84
N ASP A 45 15.34 -11.31 -3.73
CA ASP A 45 16.53 -10.96 -2.94
C ASP A 45 17.83 -11.34 -3.67
N ILE A 46 17.76 -12.31 -4.59
CA ILE A 46 18.89 -12.82 -5.36
C ILE A 46 18.72 -12.50 -6.85
N TYR A 47 17.50 -12.67 -7.39
CA TYR A 47 17.21 -12.44 -8.80
C TYR A 47 15.82 -11.81 -8.99
N TYR A 48 15.78 -10.63 -9.60
CA TYR A 48 14.54 -9.91 -9.87
C TYR A 48 14.02 -10.20 -11.29
N ASP A 49 12.83 -10.78 -11.36
CA ASP A 49 12.08 -10.98 -12.62
C ASP A 49 10.85 -10.05 -12.67
N PRO A 50 10.83 -9.05 -13.57
CA PRO A 50 9.73 -8.08 -13.66
C PRO A 50 8.40 -8.70 -14.12
N SER A 51 8.38 -9.92 -14.64
CA SER A 51 7.14 -10.60 -15.05
C SER A 51 6.37 -11.17 -13.85
N ILE A 52 7.07 -11.59 -12.79
CA ILE A 52 6.47 -12.28 -11.63
C ILE A 52 6.67 -11.57 -10.28
N CYS A 53 7.69 -10.73 -10.12
CA CYS A 53 7.96 -10.07 -8.84
C CYS A 53 6.98 -8.92 -8.61
N ARG A 54 6.14 -9.02 -7.57
CA ARG A 54 5.20 -7.96 -7.16
C ARG A 54 5.26 -7.75 -5.66
N ASN A 55 5.23 -6.48 -5.25
CA ASN A 55 5.00 -6.13 -3.86
C ASN A 55 3.49 -5.99 -3.60
N ILE A 56 3.07 -6.26 -2.37
CA ILE A 56 1.68 -6.18 -1.91
C ILE A 56 1.55 -4.99 -0.97
N SER A 57 0.61 -4.10 -1.28
CA SER A 57 0.35 -2.90 -0.49
C SER A 57 -1.12 -2.80 -0.13
N VAL A 58 -1.42 -2.34 1.09
CA VAL A 58 -2.78 -1.94 1.46
C VAL A 58 -3.07 -0.58 0.83
N ASP A 59 -4.28 -0.41 0.31
CA ASP A 59 -4.74 0.84 -0.28
C ASP A 59 -5.00 1.87 0.83
N ILE A 60 -4.51 3.10 0.67
CA ILE A 60 -4.68 4.13 1.71
C ILE A 60 -6.17 4.43 1.98
N ARG A 61 -7.05 4.25 0.99
CA ARG A 61 -8.50 4.40 1.16
C ARG A 61 -9.07 3.36 2.10
N TYR A 62 -8.53 2.15 2.11
CA TYR A 62 -8.94 1.11 3.05
C TYR A 62 -8.49 1.46 4.47
N VAL A 63 -7.25 1.94 4.63
CA VAL A 63 -6.73 2.39 5.92
C VAL A 63 -7.62 3.51 6.48
N LEU A 64 -7.91 4.54 5.69
CA LEU A 64 -8.80 5.64 6.09
C LEU A 64 -10.23 5.15 6.37
N PHE A 65 -10.76 4.22 5.57
CA PHE A 65 -12.07 3.62 5.81
C PHE A 65 -12.15 2.92 7.16
N ILE A 66 -11.13 2.14 7.53
CA ILE A 66 -11.08 1.47 8.82
C ILE A 66 -10.93 2.48 9.96
N VAL A 67 -10.06 3.48 9.82
CA VAL A 67 -9.84 4.51 10.85
C VAL A 67 -11.12 5.33 11.09
N ASP A 68 -11.78 5.80 10.03
CA ASP A 68 -12.98 6.63 10.12
C ASP A 68 -14.24 5.81 10.45
N LYS A 69 -14.59 4.85 9.59
CA LYS A 69 -15.90 4.18 9.65
C LYS A 69 -15.97 3.02 10.63
N PHE A 70 -14.89 2.26 10.78
CA PHE A 70 -14.88 1.11 11.69
C PHE A 70 -14.47 1.52 13.11
N ALA A 71 -13.37 2.25 13.25
CA ALA A 71 -12.83 2.63 14.56
C ALA A 71 -13.45 3.92 15.13
N GLY A 72 -14.16 4.71 14.33
CA GLY A 72 -14.71 6.00 14.76
C GLY A 72 -13.64 7.04 15.12
N ALA A 73 -12.41 6.85 14.66
CA ALA A 73 -11.25 7.69 14.98
C ALA A 73 -11.05 8.82 13.97
N GLY A 74 -12.15 9.50 13.60
CA GLY A 74 -12.15 10.55 12.57
C GLY A 74 -11.24 11.75 12.89
N HIS A 75 -10.85 11.96 14.14
CA HIS A 75 -9.89 12.99 14.53
C HIS A 75 -8.51 12.78 13.89
N LEU A 76 -8.06 11.54 13.71
CA LEU A 76 -6.80 11.23 13.02
C LEU A 76 -6.88 11.57 11.53
N VAL A 77 -8.04 11.35 10.91
CA VAL A 77 -8.24 11.71 9.49
C VAL A 77 -8.24 13.23 9.31
N SER A 78 -8.82 13.97 10.27
CA SER A 78 -8.82 15.43 10.27
C SER A 78 -7.43 16.06 10.48
N GLU A 79 -6.49 15.32 11.06
CA GLU A 79 -5.10 15.76 11.22
C GLU A 79 -4.30 15.66 9.91
N MET A 80 -4.74 14.83 8.97
CA MET A 80 -4.05 14.59 7.70
C MET A 80 -4.46 15.60 6.62
N GLU A 81 -3.53 15.92 5.71
CA GLU A 81 -3.84 16.65 4.48
C GLU A 81 -4.32 15.68 3.39
N LEU A 82 -5.61 15.73 3.06
CA LEU A 82 -6.20 14.88 2.02
C LEU A 82 -6.20 15.59 0.66
N ILE A 83 -5.35 15.11 -0.24
CA ILE A 83 -5.30 15.54 -1.64
C ILE A 83 -6.43 14.85 -2.43
N ARG A 84 -7.12 15.59 -3.30
CA ARG A 84 -8.28 15.12 -4.08
C ARG A 84 -7.97 14.96 -5.55
#